data_AF-A0AAX4KQR8-F1
#
_entry.id   AF-A0AAX4KQR8-F1
#
_cell.length_a   1.000
_cell.length_b   1.000
_cell.length_c   1.000
_cell.angle_alpha   90.00
_cell.angle_beta   90.00
_cell.angle_gamma   90.00
#
_symmetry.space_group_name_H-M   'P 1'
#
loop_
_entity.id
_entity.type
_entity.pdbx_description
1 polymer ?
#
loop_
_entity_poly.entity_id
_entity_poly.type
_entity_poly.pdbx_seq_one_letter_code
_entity_poly.pdbx_strand_id
1 'polypeptide(L)' 'MLFVAAFVFVYYTIWALLLPFISSDSTLHSLFPAREWAIKLPLFLLLSGISAVGLFFARVTLSEARKKAAKGGKKV' A
#
# COMPACT_ATOMS: atom_id res chain seq x y z
N MET A 1 12.99 -2.65 17.12
CA MET A 1 12.15 -3.25 16.05
C MET A 1 10.83 -3.76 16.62
N LEU A 2 10.82 -4.74 17.53
CA LEU A 2 9.60 -5.30 18.14
C LEU A 2 8.71 -4.27 18.86
N PHE A 3 9.30 -3.37 19.64
CA PHE A 3 8.54 -2.35 20.37
C PHE A 3 7.77 -1.40 19.43
N VAL A 4 8.40 -1.01 18.32
CA VAL A 4 7.78 -0.15 17.29
C VAL A 4 6.62 -0.90 16.63
N ALA A 5 6.80 -2.16 16.27
CA ALA A 5 5.74 -2.98 15.69
C ALA A 5 4.56 -3.14 16.65
N ALA A 6 4.83 -3.41 17.93
CA ALA A 6 3.79 -3.53 18.96
C ALA A 6 3.02 -2.22 19.14
N PHE A 7 3.72 -1.08 19.20
CA PHE A 7 3.10 0.24 19.31
C PHE A 7 2.18 0.54 18.12
N VAL A 8 2.67 0.36 16.90
CA VAL A 8 1.89 0.59 15.66
C VAL A 8 0.68 -0.35 15.62
N PHE A 9 0.85 -1.62 15.98
CA PHE A 9 -0.24 -2.59 16.02
C PHE A 9 -1.34 -2.14 16.98
N VAL A 10 -0.99 -1.82 18.23
CA VAL A 10 -1.96 -1.38 19.24
C VAL A 10 -2.68 -0.10 18.79
N TYR A 11 -1.93 0.88 18.26
CA TYR A 11 -2.51 2.12 17.76
C TYR A 11 -3.53 1.86 16.63
N TYR A 12 -3.17 1.01 15.67
CA TYR A 12 -4.04 0.68 14.54
C TYR A 12 -5.24 -0.17 14.95
N THR A 13 -5.08 -1.10 15.89
CA THR A 13 -6.17 -1.89 16.46
C THR A 13 -7.18 -0.99 17.16
N ILE A 14 -6.72 -0.05 17.99
CA ILE A 14 -7.62 0.90 18.65
C ILE A 14 -8.33 1.75 17.61
N TRP A 15 -7.59 2.30 16.65
CA TRP A 15 -8.13 3.19 15.65
C TRP A 15 -9.16 2.52 14.71
N ALA A 16 -8.84 1.34 14.19
CA ALA A 16 -9.67 0.66 13.20
C ALA A 16 -10.83 -0.13 13.85
N LEU A 17 -10.57 -0.83 14.96
CA LEU A 17 -11.52 -1.77 15.56
C LEU A 17 -12.25 -1.21 16.77
N LEU A 18 -11.58 -0.50 17.68
CA LEU A 18 -12.20 -0.09 18.96
C LEU A 18 -12.88 1.29 18.90
N LEU A 19 -12.29 2.26 18.19
CA LEU A 19 -12.83 3.61 18.03
C LEU A 19 -14.30 3.69 17.54
N PRO A 20 -14.84 2.81 16.66
CA PRO A 20 -16.28 2.82 16.32
C PRO A 20 -17.23 2.59 17.48
N PHE A 21 -16.77 1.91 18.53
CA PHE A 21 -17.59 1.62 19.70
C PHE A 21 -17.49 2.71 20.77
N ILE A 22 -16.63 3.72 20.57
CA ILE A 22 -16.43 4.85 21.48
C ILE A 22 -17.27 6.04 21.01
N SER A 23 -18.04 6.62 21.93
CA SER A 23 -18.89 7.79 21.69
C SER A 23 -18.12 8.92 20.99
N SER A 24 -18.73 9.49 19.95
CA SER A 24 -18.16 10.55 19.11
C SER A 24 -17.89 11.88 19.84
N ASP A 25 -18.49 12.06 21.02
CA ASP A 25 -18.36 13.26 21.86
C ASP A 25 -17.09 13.29 22.72
N SER A 26 -16.27 12.23 22.63
CA SER A 26 -15.04 12.13 23.42
C SER A 26 -13.86 12.80 22.72
N THR A 27 -13.03 13.53 23.48
CA THR A 27 -11.77 14.13 23.03
C THR A 27 -10.80 13.12 22.42
N LEU A 28 -10.98 11.83 22.69
CA LEU A 28 -10.24 10.73 22.09
C LEU A 28 -10.31 10.73 20.56
N HIS A 29 -11.44 11.11 19.95
CA HIS A 29 -11.55 11.17 18.48
C HIS A 29 -10.60 12.19 17.85
N SER A 30 -10.14 13.22 18.60
CA SER A 30 -9.14 14.17 18.10
C SER A 30 -7.72 13.62 18.01
N LEU A 31 -7.43 12.54 18.75
CA LEU A 31 -6.13 11.86 18.72
C LEU A 31 -5.99 10.91 17.54
N PHE A 32 -7.10 10.56 16.88
CA PHE A 32 -7.13 9.62 15.77
C PHE A 32 -7.55 10.31 14.47
N PRO A 33 -6.94 10.00 13.32
CA PRO A 33 -7.41 10.51 12.05
C PRO A 33 -8.83 9.99 11.73
N ALA A 34 -9.49 10.63 10.76
CA ALA A 34 -10.83 10.21 10.35
C ALA A 34 -10.85 8.73 9.94
N ARG A 35 -11.94 8.02 10.30
CA ARG A 35 -12.12 6.57 10.09
C ARG A 35 -11.78 6.09 8.69
N GLU A 36 -12.12 6.87 7.68
CA GLU A 36 -11.84 6.54 6.28
C GLU A 36 -10.36 6.23 6.02
N TRP A 37 -9.44 6.86 6.76
CA TRP A 37 -8.01 6.64 6.61
C TRP A 37 -7.56 5.28 7.14
N ALA A 38 -8.26 4.71 8.12
CA ALA A 38 -7.98 3.36 8.62
C ALA A 38 -8.19 2.28 7.54
N ILE A 39 -9.02 2.55 6.52
CA ILE A 39 -9.29 1.65 5.40
C ILE A 39 -8.48 2.05 4.16
N LYS A 40 -8.35 3.37 3.91
CA LYS A 40 -7.59 3.87 2.75
C LYS A 40 -6.11 3.54 2.81
N LEU A 41 -5.50 3.55 4.00
CA LEU A 41 -4.06 3.34 4.14
C LEU A 41 -3.62 1.91 3.74
N PRO A 42 -4.26 0.82 4.23
CA PRO A 42 -3.93 -0.53 3.78
C PRO A 42 -4.30 -0.76 2.31
N LEU A 43 -5.40 -0.16 1.84
CA LEU A 43 -5.81 -0.24 0.44
C LEU A 43 -4.78 0.42 -0.49
N PHE A 44 -4.28 1.60 -0.13
CA PHE A 44 -3.26 2.30 -0.91
C PHE A 44 -1.96 1.49 -0.95
N LEU A 45 -1.56 0.87 0.17
CA LEU A 45 -0.39 0.01 0.23
C LEU A 45 -0.54 -1.22 -0.67
N LEU A 46 -1.72 -1.85 -0.67
CA LEU A 46 -2.04 -2.96 -1.56
C LEU A 46 -2.00 -2.54 -3.04
N LEU A 47 -2.68 -1.44 -3.39
CA LEU A 47 -2.71 -0.92 -4.76
C LEU A 47 -1.32 -0.51 -5.25
N SER A 48 -0.53 0.12 -4.39
CA SER A 48 0.86 0.48 -4.69
C SER A 48 1.70 -0.77 -4.92
N GLY A 49 1.56 -1.80 -4.08
CA GLY A 49 2.24 -3.08 -4.26
C GLY A 49 1.88 -3.76 -5.58
N ILE A 50 0.59 -3.87 -5.90
CA ILE A 50 0.12 -4.44 -7.17
C ILE A 50 0.64 -3.63 -8.36
N SER A 51 0.57 -2.30 -8.28
CA SER A 51 1.05 -1.40 -9.33
C SER A 51 2.56 -1.55 -9.56
N ALA A 52 3.34 -1.66 -8.48
CA ALA A 52 4.78 -1.85 -8.55
C ALA A 52 5.13 -3.18 -9.23
N VAL A 53 4.44 -4.26 -8.87
CA VAL A 53 4.62 -5.58 -9.49
C VAL A 53 4.23 -5.52 -10.98
N GLY A 54 3.07 -4.97 -11.31
CA GLY A 54 2.61 -4.84 -12.69
C GLY A 54 3.58 -4.02 -13.55
N LEU A 55 4.07 -2.89 -13.01
CA LEU A 55 5.05 -2.04 -13.70
C LEU A 55 6.37 -2.80 -13.91
N PHE A 56 6.84 -3.55 -12.93
CA PHE A 56 8.04 -4.37 -13.05
C PHE A 56 7.93 -5.37 -14.22
N PHE A 57 6.83 -6.14 -14.28
CA PHE A 57 6.59 -7.09 -15.37
C PHE A 57 6.46 -6.40 -16.73
N ALA A 58 5.76 -5.28 -16.79
CA ALA A 58 5.64 -4.49 -18.03
C ALA A 58 7.00 -4.01 -18.52
N ARG A 59 7.86 -3.53 -17.61
CA ARG A 59 9.22 -3.06 -17.94
C ARG A 59 10.12 -4.19 -18.44
N VAL A 60 10.07 -5.36 -17.80
CA VAL A 60 10.84 -6.54 -18.23
C VAL A 60 10.38 -7.00 -19.60
N THR A 61 9.07 -7.16 -19.81
CA THR A 61 8.52 -7.64 -21.09
C THR A 61 8.85 -6.68 -22.24
N LEU A 62 8.72 -5.37 -22.02
CA LEU A 62 9.05 -4.36 -23.02
C LEU A 62 10.56 -4.32 -23.32
N SER A 63 11.41 -4.49 -22.31
CA SER A 63 12.86 -4.61 -22.50
C SER A 63 13.22 -5.82 -23.38
N GLU A 64 12.65 -6.99 -23.08
CA GLU A 64 12.92 -8.20 -23.84
C GLU A 64 12.37 -8.13 -25.27
N ALA A 65 11.18 -7.56 -25.47
CA ALA A 65 10.61 -7.32 -26.80
C ALA A 65 11.51 -6.40 -27.65
N ARG A 66 12.01 -5.30 -27.08
CA ARG A 66 12.96 -4.38 -27.75
C ARG A 66 14.26 -5.08 -28.14
N LYS A 67 14.82 -5.91 -27.25
CA LYS A 67 16.03 -6.70 -27.54
C LYS A 67 15.81 -7.70 -28.67
N LYS A 68 14.64 -8.36 -28.72
CA LYS A 68 14.29 -9.29 -29.81
C LYS A 68 14.12 -8.55 -31.14
N ALA A 69 13.45 -7.40 -31.15
CA ALA A 69 13.29 -6.57 -32.35
C ALA A 69 14.64 -6.08 -32.91
N ALA A 70 15.54 -5.62 -32.03
CA ALA A 70 16.88 -5.17 -32.42
C ALA A 70 17.76 -6.30 -33.01
N LYS A 71 17.57 -7.55 -32.56
CA LYS A 71 18.28 -8.72 -33.12
C LYS A 71 17.64 -9.24 -34.42
N GLY A 72 16.34 -9.06 -34.60
CA GLY A 72 15.61 -9.42 -35.82
C GLY A 72 15.88 -8.46 -36.99
N GLY A 73 16.07 -7.17 -36.71
CA GLY A 73 16.38 -6.14 -37.73
C GLY A 73 17.82 -6.15 -38.25
N LYS A 74 18.71 -7.00 -37.71
CA LYS A 74 20.12 -7.11 -38.12
C LYS A 74 20.40 -8.27 -39.09
N LYS A 75 19.34 -8.88 -39.66
CA LYS A 75 19.39 -10.01 -40.60
C LYS A 75 19.20 -9.60 -42.08
N VAL A 76 19.42 -8.33 -42.42
CA VAL A 76 19.41 -7.84 -43.81
C VAL A 76 20.78 -7.27 -44.13
#